data_AF-A0A534ZRN5-F1
#
_entry.id   AF-A0A534ZRN5-F1
#
_cell.length_a   1.000
_cell.length_b   1.000
_cell.length_c   1.000
_cell.angle_alpha   90.00
_cell.angle_beta   90.00
_cell.angle_gamma   90.00
#
_symmetry.space_group_name_H-M   'P 1'
#
loop_
_entity.id
_entity.type
_entity.pdbx_description
1 polymer ?
#
loop_
_entity_poly.entity_id
_entity_poly.type
_entity_poly.pdbx_seq_one_letter_code
_entity_poly.pdbx_strand_id
1 'polypeptide(L)'
;MIHPHCPCSRASLEELDRLMAHLPGVLVAHVVFVKPPGVPDDWDQTDLWRRAAAIPGISLSSDDGGAEGLRFGAVTSGQTAVYDGDGRLLFQGGITSSRGHEGDNAGRAAIVAVLSSGGAAPASTPVFGCSLLGNREGA
;
A
#
# COMPACT_ATOMS: atom_id res chain seq x y z
N MET A 1 2.01 -0.36 1.48
CA MET A 1 2.48 -0.19 2.87
C MET A 1 1.55 0.72 3.61
N ILE A 2 1.12 0.32 4.80
CA ILE A 2 0.11 1.03 5.57
C ILE A 2 0.45 1.10 7.04
N HIS A 3 0.04 2.19 7.68
CA HIS A 3 0.05 2.34 9.12
C HIS A 3 -1.27 1.75 9.68
N PRO A 4 -1.24 0.81 10.65
CA PRO A 4 -2.42 0.07 11.11
C PRO A 4 -3.56 0.92 11.69
N HIS A 5 -3.27 2.13 12.17
CA HIS A 5 -4.26 3.06 12.72
C HIS A 5 -4.54 4.28 11.82
N CYS A 6 -4.04 4.32 10.58
CA CYS A 6 -4.31 5.46 9.70
C CYS A 6 -5.68 5.31 9.03
N PRO A 7 -6.69 6.14 9.36
CA PRO A 7 -8.05 5.98 8.85
C PRO A 7 -8.14 6.14 7.33
N CYS A 8 -7.23 6.92 6.72
CA CYS A 8 -7.18 7.10 5.27
C CYS A 8 -6.86 5.80 4.51
N SER A 9 -6.17 4.85 5.16
CA SER A 9 -5.73 3.61 4.51
C SER A 9 -6.88 2.68 4.17
N ARG A 10 -8.07 2.87 4.76
CA ARG A 10 -9.27 2.13 4.36
C ARG A 10 -9.51 2.28 2.86
N ALA A 11 -9.52 3.52 2.37
CA ALA A 11 -9.71 3.78 0.94
C ALA A 11 -8.63 3.13 0.09
N SER A 12 -7.36 3.12 0.54
CA SER A 12 -6.29 2.42 -0.17
C SER A 12 -6.53 0.90 -0.23
N LEU A 13 -7.08 0.28 0.81
CA LEU A 13 -7.42 -1.14 0.81
C LEU A 13 -8.62 -1.46 -0.10
N GLU A 14 -9.64 -0.60 -0.14
CA GLU A 14 -10.77 -0.76 -1.07
C GLU A 14 -10.31 -0.62 -2.54
N GLU A 15 -9.37 0.28 -2.82
CA GLU A 15 -8.77 0.42 -4.15
C GLU A 15 -7.88 -0.76 -4.52
N LEU A 16 -7.16 -1.34 -3.55
CA LEU A 16 -6.42 -2.59 -3.73
C LEU A 16 -7.37 -3.76 -4.03
N ASP A 17 -8.48 -3.90 -3.31
CA ASP A 17 -9.47 -4.97 -3.54
C ASP A 17 -10.03 -4.89 -4.98
N ARG A 18 -10.39 -3.68 -5.42
CA ARG A 18 -10.82 -3.45 -6.80
C ARG A 18 -9.75 -3.81 -7.84
N LEU A 19 -8.48 -3.51 -7.56
CA LEU A 19 -7.36 -3.89 -8.43
C LEU A 19 -7.22 -5.41 -8.52
N MET A 20 -7.23 -6.11 -7.38
CA MET A 20 -7.11 -7.57 -7.32
C MET A 20 -8.28 -8.26 -8.03
N ALA A 21 -9.50 -7.72 -7.91
CA ALA A 21 -10.67 -8.23 -8.59
C ALA A 21 -10.67 -7.96 -10.11
N HIS A 22 -10.12 -6.81 -10.55
CA HIS A 22 -10.04 -6.45 -11.96
C HIS A 22 -8.94 -7.23 -12.72
N LEU A 23 -7.91 -7.68 -12.00
CA LEU A 23 -6.72 -8.32 -12.57
C LEU A 23 -6.47 -9.70 -11.93
N PRO A 24 -7.43 -10.64 -11.99
CA PRO A 24 -7.34 -11.91 -11.27
C PRO A 24 -6.17 -12.75 -11.80
N GLY A 25 -5.26 -13.13 -10.90
CA GLY A 25 -4.09 -13.95 -11.22
C GLY A 25 -2.96 -13.22 -11.95
N VAL A 26 -3.10 -11.91 -12.20
CA VAL A 26 -2.05 -11.07 -12.82
C VAL A 26 -1.14 -10.47 -11.75
N LEU A 27 -1.70 -10.12 -10.59
CA LEU A 27 -0.97 -9.49 -9.49
C LEU A 27 -0.84 -10.46 -8.30
N VAL A 28 0.32 -10.38 -7.65
CA VAL A 28 0.54 -10.88 -6.29
C VAL A 28 0.79 -9.66 -5.42
N ALA A 29 -0.09 -9.43 -4.43
CA ALA A 29 0.02 -8.26 -3.57
C ALA A 29 0.47 -8.61 -2.16
N HIS A 30 1.40 -7.81 -1.64
CA HIS A 30 1.84 -7.87 -0.25
C HIS A 30 1.41 -6.59 0.46
N VAL A 31 0.55 -6.71 1.48
CA VAL A 31 0.20 -5.58 2.33
C VAL A 31 1.04 -5.67 3.59
N VAL A 32 1.98 -4.73 3.68
CA VAL A 32 2.90 -4.58 4.80
C VAL A 32 2.35 -3.53 5.76
N PHE A 33 2.09 -3.95 7.00
CA PHE A 33 1.67 -3.10 8.11
C PHE A 33 2.90 -2.64 8.87
N VAL A 34 3.18 -1.34 8.84
CA VAL A 34 4.36 -0.77 9.51
C VAL A 34 4.08 -0.60 10.99
N LYS A 35 4.90 -1.25 11.82
CA LYS A 35 4.77 -1.26 13.28
C LYS A 35 5.97 -0.53 13.90
N PRO A 36 5.79 0.58 14.63
CA PRO A 36 6.89 1.28 15.29
C PRO A 36 7.49 0.41 16.42
N PRO A 37 8.76 0.64 16.80
CA PRO A 37 9.39 -0.13 17.87
C PRO A 37 8.72 0.14 19.23
N GLY A 38 8.63 -0.90 20.06
CA GLY A 38 8.18 -0.78 21.46
C GLY A 38 6.66 -0.80 21.68
N VAL A 39 5.87 -1.06 20.64
CA VAL A 39 4.42 -1.32 20.78
C VAL A 39 4.15 -2.83 20.99
N PRO A 40 2.97 -3.20 21.52
CA PRO A 40 2.59 -4.61 21.69
C PRO A 40 2.60 -5.40 20.38
N ASP A 41 2.74 -6.72 20.48
CA ASP A 41 2.82 -7.62 19.33
C ASP A 41 1.56 -7.58 18.44
N ASP A 42 0.39 -7.40 19.05
CA ASP A 42 -0.92 -7.35 18.39
C ASP A 42 -1.37 -5.94 18.01
N TRP A 43 -0.49 -4.94 18.14
CA TRP A 43 -0.82 -3.53 17.89
C TRP A 43 -1.33 -3.27 16.46
N ASP A 44 -0.84 -4.05 15.49
CA ASP A 44 -1.25 -3.96 14.09
C ASP A 44 -2.53 -4.75 13.75
N GLN A 45 -3.08 -5.55 14.67
CA GLN A 45 -4.26 -6.40 14.48
C GLN A 45 -5.56 -5.59 14.54
N THR A 46 -5.66 -4.58 13.69
CA THR A 46 -6.77 -3.61 13.68
C THR A 46 -7.91 -4.03 12.73
N ASP A 47 -8.94 -3.18 12.62
CA ASP A 47 -9.95 -3.28 11.55
C ASP A 47 -9.31 -3.28 10.15
N LEU A 48 -8.23 -2.52 9.94
CA LEU A 48 -7.53 -2.49 8.66
C LEU A 48 -6.85 -3.82 8.35
N TRP A 49 -6.26 -4.49 9.34
CA TRP A 49 -5.69 -5.83 9.18
C TRP A 49 -6.75 -6.82 8.72
N ARG A 50 -7.89 -6.86 9.43
CA ARG A 50 -9.00 -7.76 9.09
C ARG A 50 -9.58 -7.49 7.70
N ARG A 51 -9.68 -6.22 7.29
CA ARG A 51 -10.11 -5.84 5.94
C ARG A 51 -9.13 -6.31 4.88
N ALA A 52 -7.83 -6.04 5.08
CA ALA A 52 -6.82 -6.49 4.15
C ALA A 52 -6.83 -8.02 4.03
N ALA A 53 -6.93 -8.75 5.15
CA ALA A 53 -6.99 -10.21 5.18
C ALA A 53 -8.18 -10.80 4.40
N ALA A 54 -9.24 -10.02 4.17
CA ALA A 54 -10.39 -10.46 3.40
C ALA A 54 -10.20 -10.30 1.87
N ILE A 55 -9.15 -9.61 1.42
CA ILE A 55 -8.88 -9.38 -0.01
C ILE A 55 -8.30 -10.67 -0.62
N PRO A 56 -8.90 -11.23 -1.68
CA PRO A 56 -8.36 -12.40 -2.35
C PRO A 56 -6.99 -12.15 -2.99
N GLY A 57 -6.08 -13.13 -2.90
CA GLY A 57 -4.81 -13.11 -3.62
C GLY A 57 -3.72 -12.21 -3.01
N ILE A 58 -3.89 -11.78 -1.75
CA ILE A 58 -2.89 -10.99 -1.03
C ILE A 58 -2.21 -11.77 0.09
N SER A 59 -1.02 -11.31 0.49
CA SER A 59 -0.34 -11.73 1.71
C SER A 59 -0.19 -10.54 2.68
N LEU A 60 -0.31 -10.81 3.98
CA LEU A 60 -0.11 -9.82 5.04
C LEU A 60 1.22 -10.05 5.75
N SER A 61 1.85 -8.96 6.18
CA SER A 61 3.04 -9.01 7.03
C SER A 61 3.15 -7.75 7.90
N SER A 62 3.81 -7.90 9.03
CA SER A 62 4.19 -6.81 9.93
C SER A 62 5.62 -6.40 9.64
N ASP A 63 5.88 -5.11 9.57
CA ASP A 63 7.22 -4.52 9.40
C ASP A 63 7.65 -3.85 10.69
N ASP A 64 8.27 -4.66 11.55
CA ASP A 64 8.76 -4.27 12.86
C ASP A 64 9.89 -3.24 12.72
N GLY A 65 9.62 -2.01 13.17
CA GLY A 65 10.56 -0.90 13.08
C GLY A 65 10.60 -0.19 11.72
N GLY A 66 9.78 -0.59 10.75
CA GLY A 66 9.69 0.08 9.44
C GLY A 66 10.84 -0.19 8.48
N ALA A 67 11.55 -1.31 8.64
CA ALA A 67 12.70 -1.65 7.81
C ALA A 67 12.31 -1.83 6.33
N GLU A 68 11.19 -2.51 6.05
CA GLU A 68 10.66 -2.61 4.69
C GLU A 68 10.17 -1.25 4.19
N GLY A 69 9.48 -0.49 5.03
CA GLY A 69 9.11 0.91 4.77
C GLY A 69 10.28 1.72 4.19
N LEU A 70 11.42 1.68 4.87
CA LEU A 70 12.64 2.37 4.45
C LEU A 70 13.23 1.79 3.16
N ARG A 71 13.29 0.47 3.01
CA ARG A 71 13.84 -0.21 1.81
C ARG A 71 13.09 0.19 0.54
N PHE A 72 11.78 0.32 0.63
CA PHE A 72 10.92 0.69 -0.50
C PHE A 72 10.72 2.21 -0.63
N GLY A 73 11.39 3.03 0.20
CA GLY A 73 11.24 4.49 0.19
C GLY A 73 9.84 4.96 0.59
N ALA A 74 9.09 4.13 1.32
CA ALA A 74 7.74 4.43 1.76
C ALA A 74 7.77 5.23 3.05
N VAL A 75 7.18 6.43 3.03
CA VAL A 75 7.05 7.30 4.21
C VAL A 75 5.61 7.60 4.59
N THR A 76 4.67 7.40 3.67
CA THR A 76 3.25 7.75 3.85
C THR A 76 2.37 6.49 3.73
N SER A 77 1.40 6.36 4.64
CA SER A 77 0.42 5.29 4.61
C SER A 77 -0.38 5.32 3.31
N GLY A 78 -0.51 4.16 2.66
CA GLY A 78 -1.10 4.05 1.32
C GLY A 78 -0.07 4.04 0.19
N GLN A 79 1.23 4.14 0.50
CA GLN A 79 2.30 3.94 -0.48
C GLN A 79 2.15 2.56 -1.14
N THR A 80 2.16 2.54 -2.46
CA THR A 80 2.10 1.34 -3.29
C THR A 80 3.28 1.32 -4.25
N ALA A 81 3.88 0.14 -4.44
CA ALA A 81 4.91 -0.10 -5.44
C ALA A 81 4.54 -1.36 -6.22
N VAL A 82 4.73 -1.34 -7.53
CA VAL A 82 4.47 -2.47 -8.44
C VAL A 82 5.74 -2.78 -9.21
N TYR A 83 6.11 -4.05 -9.26
CA TYR A 83 7.29 -4.55 -9.95
C TYR A 83 6.89 -5.61 -10.98
N ASP A 84 7.67 -5.74 -12.05
CA ASP A 84 7.54 -6.88 -12.98
C ASP A 84 8.24 -8.14 -12.44
N GLY A 85 8.17 -9.22 -13.21
CA GLY A 85 8.79 -10.51 -12.86
C GLY A 85 10.32 -10.50 -12.81
N ASP A 86 10.96 -9.49 -13.42
CA ASP A 86 12.41 -9.27 -13.37
C ASP A 86 12.81 -8.31 -12.22
N GLY A 87 11.84 -7.87 -11.41
CA GLY A 87 12.06 -6.95 -10.29
C GLY A 87 12.21 -5.49 -10.69
N ARG A 88 11.83 -5.10 -11.90
CA ARG A 88 11.88 -3.71 -12.36
C ARG A 88 10.66 -2.96 -11.84
N LEU A 89 10.89 -1.76 -11.29
CA LEU A 89 9.81 -0.90 -10.80
C LEU A 89 8.95 -0.39 -11.96
N LEU A 90 7.65 -0.70 -11.94
CA LEU A 90 6.66 -0.25 -12.92
C LEU A 90 5.82 0.93 -12.42
N PHE A 91 5.56 0.98 -11.11
CA PHE A 91 4.78 2.04 -10.49
C PHE A 91 5.21 2.28 -9.05
N GLN A 92 5.24 3.55 -8.62
CA GLN A 92 5.41 3.92 -7.22
C GLN A 92 4.58 5.15 -6.89
N GLY A 93 3.61 5.03 -5.98
CA GLY A 93 2.72 6.13 -5.65
C GLY A 93 1.51 5.72 -4.82
N GLY A 94 0.53 6.62 -4.74
CA GLY A 94 -0.75 6.39 -4.09
C GLY A 94 -1.81 5.88 -5.08
N ILE A 95 -2.70 5.02 -4.60
CA ILE A 95 -3.83 4.48 -5.37
C ILE A 95 -5.18 5.08 -4.97
N THR A 96 -5.16 6.29 -4.40
CA THR A 96 -6.35 7.07 -4.08
C THR A 96 -6.22 8.48 -4.66
N SER A 97 -7.33 9.17 -4.93
CA SER A 97 -7.29 10.54 -5.46
C SER A 97 -6.98 11.59 -4.39
N SER A 98 -7.32 11.29 -3.13
CA SER A 98 -7.08 12.12 -1.96
C SER A 98 -7.16 11.28 -0.66
N ARG A 99 -7.09 11.93 0.50
CA ARG A 99 -7.18 11.28 1.82
C ARG A 99 -8.55 10.63 2.02
N GLY A 100 -8.58 9.32 2.22
CA GLY A 100 -9.81 8.59 2.55
C GLY A 100 -10.86 8.57 1.43
N HIS A 101 -10.46 8.85 0.19
CA HIS A 101 -11.37 8.87 -0.95
C HIS A 101 -11.23 7.61 -1.81
N GLU A 102 -12.38 6.98 -2.08
CA GLU A 102 -12.53 5.81 -2.93
C GLU A 102 -13.12 6.21 -4.29
N GLY A 103 -12.81 5.45 -5.34
CA GLY A 103 -13.32 5.69 -6.69
C GLY A 103 -12.22 5.88 -7.72
N ASP A 104 -12.60 6.40 -8.88
CA ASP A 104 -11.70 6.58 -10.01
C ASP A 104 -10.51 7.48 -9.63
N ASN A 105 -9.31 6.97 -9.86
CA ASN A 105 -8.09 7.66 -9.49
C ASN A 105 -6.95 7.34 -10.47
N ALA A 106 -6.02 8.29 -10.58
CA ALA A 106 -4.89 8.21 -11.50
C ALA A 106 -3.92 7.06 -11.15
N GLY A 107 -3.79 6.70 -9.87
CA GLY A 107 -2.87 5.64 -9.43
C GLY A 107 -3.32 4.26 -9.92
N ARG A 108 -4.59 3.92 -9.67
CA ARG A 108 -5.20 2.68 -10.17
C ARG A 108 -5.15 2.60 -11.69
N ALA A 109 -5.51 3.68 -12.38
CA ALA A 109 -5.44 3.73 -13.84
C ALA A 109 -4.01 3.54 -14.37
N ALA A 110 -3.02 4.14 -13.72
CA ALA A 110 -1.62 3.97 -14.07
C ALA A 110 -1.15 2.52 -13.91
N ILE A 111 -1.51 1.84 -12.82
CA ILE A 111 -1.16 0.43 -12.59
C ILE A 111 -1.73 -0.45 -13.73
N VAL A 112 -3.01 -0.28 -14.07
CA VAL A 112 -3.62 -1.05 -15.17
C VAL A 112 -2.92 -0.77 -16.50
N ALA A 113 -2.59 0.50 -16.78
CA ALA A 113 -1.92 0.89 -18.01
C ALA A 113 -0.48 0.33 -18.12
N VAL A 114 0.33 0.35 -17.05
CA VAL A 114 1.71 -0.18 -17.11
C VAL A 114 1.73 -1.70 -17.29
N LEU A 115 0.79 -2.42 -16.69
CA LEU A 115 0.63 -3.86 -16.87
C LEU A 115 0.18 -4.23 -18.28
N SER A 116 -0.63 -3.36 -18.92
CA SER A 116 -1.14 -3.60 -20.27
C SER A 116 -0.13 -3.26 -21.38
N SER A 117 0.77 -2.32 -21.12
CA SER A 117 1.72 -1.78 -22.12
C SER A 117 3.11 -2.40 -22.06
N GLY A 118 3.40 -3.24 -21.06
CA GLY A 118 4.73 -3.85 -20.89
C GLY A 118 5.81 -2.89 -20.40
N GLY A 119 5.42 -1.74 -19.82
CA GLY A 119 6.31 -0.87 -19.03
C GLY A 119 7.42 -0.14 -19.80
N ALA A 120 7.12 1.04 -20.37
CA ALA A 120 8.15 1.90 -20.97
C ALA A 120 8.89 2.79 -19.94
N ALA A 121 8.19 3.26 -18.90
CA ALA A 121 8.75 4.04 -17.80
C ALA A 121 7.93 3.88 -16.51
N PRO A 122 8.54 3.96 -15.32
CA PRO A 122 7.80 3.90 -14.06
C PRO A 122 6.81 5.06 -13.95
N ALA A 123 5.56 4.75 -13.64
CA ALA A 123 4.55 5.76 -13.35
C ALA A 123 4.56 6.12 -11.85
N SER A 124 4.21 7.37 -11.52
CA SER A 124 4.15 7.85 -10.13
C SER A 124 2.95 8.77 -9.91
N THR A 125 2.36 8.68 -8.73
CA THR A 125 1.24 9.50 -8.28
C THR A 125 1.43 9.94 -6.83
N PRO A 126 0.85 11.07 -6.40
CA PRO A 126 0.88 11.49 -5.01
C PRO A 126 0.29 10.44 -4.07
N VAL A 127 0.79 10.41 -2.83
CA VAL A 127 0.34 9.49 -1.77
C VAL A 127 -0.32 10.31 -0.67
N PHE A 128 -1.52 9.91 -0.24
CA PHE A 128 -2.32 10.66 0.72
C PHE A 128 -2.61 9.84 1.98
N GLY A 129 -1.84 10.08 3.03
CA GLY A 129 -2.00 9.36 4.30
C GLY A 129 -1.19 9.95 5.45
N CYS A 130 -1.21 9.27 6.59
CA CYS A 130 -0.38 9.61 7.74
C CYS A 130 1.06 9.11 7.53
N SER A 131 2.00 9.58 8.36
CA SER A 131 3.36 8.99 8.43
C SER A 131 3.28 7.50 8.76
N LEU A 132 4.11 6.66 8.11
CA LEU A 132 4.17 5.22 8.37
C LEU A 132 4.77 4.88 9.74
N LEU A 133 5.70 5.68 10.24
CA LEU A 133 6.34 5.47 11.54
C LEU A 133 5.73 6.34 12.65
N GLY A 134 4.60 7.00 12.38
CA GLY A 134 4.07 8.06 13.22
C GLY A 134 4.98 9.30 13.22
N ASN A 135 4.53 10.37 13.87
CA ASN A 135 5.46 11.38 14.36
C ASN A 135 6.04 10.82 15.66
N ARG A 136 7.36 10.90 15.86
CA ARG A 136 7.95 10.74 17.20
C ARG A 136 7.53 11.95 18.04
N GLU A 137 6.30 11.97 18.55
CA GLU A 137 5.89 12.93 19.59
C GLU A 137 6.15 12.27 20.95
N GLY A 138 7.21 12.71 21.63
CA GLY A 138 7.60 12.23 22.95
C GLY A 138 9.11 12.18 23.16
N ALA A 139 9.74 13.35 23.24
CA ALA A 139 10.91 13.59 24.09
C ALA A 139 10.51 14.64 25.12
#